data_AF-A0AA38UWQ4-F1
#
_entry.id   AF-A0AA38UWQ4-F1
#
_cell.length_a   1.000
_cell.length_b   1.000
_cell.length_c   1.000
_cell.angle_alpha   90.00
_cell.angle_beta   90.00
_cell.angle_gamma   90.00
#
_symmetry.space_group_name_H-M   'P 1'
#
loop_
_entity.id
_entity.type
_entity.pdbx_description
1 polymer ?
#
loop_
_entity_poly.entity_id
_entity_poly.type
_entity_poly.pdbx_seq_one_letter_code
_entity_poly.pdbx_strand_id
1 'polypeptide(L)'
;TSLSLHHLDFPMSIPIVLNRISMPPALSQRKQVARFAIILSQVAIQDLSSCMLVSRMFRYATYLSASTRLARRFAGYRLNRIMHRLPVNMMNMWPYFLQREGEKKFRRRVFDESFLGRIFRGRSVIAPCLWASPDNDKQIIIAIRFLMTRLFFTISVGGGGNANGWLGGMILDAQEIIKGEIWCIDMVQPSKSLASFYVLESTCEVIGFAPLPSKAKGPLPVKMRVDWSSYIDQRLSIMPPSLQLKPGKQLDPTRSRSSIPATSLMDQLSWANHEEYSQGIGKLWLKKIKIQQEVGLAKRVVAERYILASVIENSVSGRYKTSTEMASDFAGIPTGMSNTGKKPRVKLNLFLPAHHHVESVHFTTAQGRSLHSALAIVQTPARGYYVLRDNGMQIGCEEDGVASIWMKILGCEASGERA
;
A
#
# COMPACT_ATOMS: atom_id res chain seq x y z
N THR A 1 -3.42 27.07 6.82
CA THR A 1 -2.80 25.98 6.04
C THR A 1 -3.67 24.76 6.15
N SER A 2 -4.19 24.22 5.04
CA SER A 2 -4.97 22.98 5.06
C SER A 2 -4.08 21.86 5.61
N LEU A 3 -4.48 21.22 6.71
CA LEU A 3 -3.84 20.01 7.21
C LEU A 3 -3.95 18.95 6.12
N SER A 4 -2.82 18.55 5.54
CA SER A 4 -2.79 17.40 4.63
C SER A 4 -3.24 16.17 5.41
N LEU A 5 -4.46 15.69 5.14
CA LEU A 5 -5.06 14.53 5.83
C LEU A 5 -4.27 13.25 5.56
N HIS A 6 -3.60 13.22 4.41
CA HIS A 6 -2.78 12.12 3.94
C HIS A 6 -1.35 12.60 3.73
N HIS A 7 -0.36 11.77 4.07
CA HIS A 7 1.06 12.08 3.85
C HIS A 7 1.57 11.39 2.59
N LEU A 8 1.66 10.05 2.60
CA LEU A 8 2.08 9.25 1.43
C LEU A 8 0.97 8.34 0.89
N ASP A 9 -0.27 8.56 1.32
CA ASP A 9 -1.46 8.00 0.68
C ASP A 9 -1.91 8.92 -0.46
N PHE A 10 -1.81 8.46 -1.71
CA PHE A 10 -2.21 9.24 -2.88
C PHE A 10 -3.71 9.12 -3.14
N PRO A 11 -4.38 10.21 -3.58
CA PRO A 11 -5.79 10.16 -3.93
C PRO A 11 -6.03 9.20 -5.10
N MET A 12 -7.20 8.56 -5.11
CA MET A 12 -7.64 7.74 -6.23
C MET A 12 -7.78 8.59 -7.49
N SER A 13 -7.45 7.99 -8.64
CA SER A 13 -7.61 8.63 -9.94
C SER A 13 -9.06 9.04 -10.17
N ILE A 14 -9.26 10.30 -10.54
CA ILE A 14 -10.58 10.81 -10.95
C ILE A 14 -11.01 10.09 -12.23
N PRO A 15 -12.27 9.60 -12.34
CA PRO A 15 -12.77 9.01 -13.58
C PRO A 15 -12.63 9.99 -14.75
N ILE A 16 -12.13 9.52 -15.89
CA ILE A 16 -12.01 10.32 -17.11
C ILE A 16 -13.11 9.96 -18.10
N VAL A 17 -13.73 11.00 -18.64
CA VAL A 17 -14.61 10.90 -19.80
C VAL A 17 -13.76 10.93 -21.07
N LEU A 18 -13.87 9.88 -21.87
CA LEU A 18 -13.18 9.77 -23.16
C LEU A 18 -14.16 10.03 -24.29
N ASN A 19 -13.74 10.83 -25.26
CA ASN A 19 -14.55 11.19 -26.42
C ASN A 19 -14.11 10.38 -27.64
N ARG A 20 -15.05 10.12 -28.55
CA ARG A 20 -14.74 9.54 -29.86
C ARG A 20 -13.93 10.54 -30.69
N ILE A 21 -13.03 10.02 -31.51
CA ILE A 21 -12.26 10.82 -32.46
C ILE A 21 -13.20 11.26 -33.58
N SER A 22 -13.38 12.57 -33.76
CA SER A 22 -14.16 13.12 -34.85
C SER A 22 -13.41 13.01 -36.19
N MET A 23 -14.16 12.99 -37.30
CA MET A 23 -13.63 13.08 -38.66
C MET A 23 -12.62 11.97 -39.06
N PRO A 24 -13.06 10.70 -39.14
CA PRO A 24 -12.18 9.60 -39.58
C PRO A 24 -11.69 9.83 -41.02
N PRO A 25 -10.44 9.44 -41.37
CA PRO A 25 -9.94 9.60 -42.74
C PRO A 25 -10.68 8.70 -43.73
N ALA A 26 -10.43 8.94 -45.03
CA ALA A 26 -10.99 8.14 -46.11
C ALA A 26 -10.66 6.65 -45.95
N LEU A 27 -11.55 5.76 -46.41
CA LEU A 27 -11.43 4.31 -46.23
C LEU A 27 -10.08 3.76 -46.73
N SER A 28 -9.60 4.26 -47.87
CA SER A 28 -8.30 3.88 -48.46
C SER A 28 -7.11 4.18 -47.55
N GLN A 29 -7.18 5.24 -46.74
CA GLN A 29 -6.10 5.70 -45.87
C GLN A 29 -6.09 4.99 -44.51
N ARG A 30 -7.20 4.36 -44.09
CA ARG A 30 -7.34 3.77 -42.73
C ARG A 30 -6.31 2.69 -42.43
N LYS A 31 -5.83 1.95 -43.44
CA LYS A 31 -4.76 0.96 -43.28
C LYS A 31 -3.41 1.57 -42.86
N GLN A 32 -3.14 2.82 -43.27
CA GLN A 32 -1.89 3.51 -42.96
C GLN A 32 -1.91 4.20 -41.58
N VAL A 33 -3.10 4.57 -41.09
CA VAL A 33 -3.28 5.27 -39.81
C VAL A 33 -2.58 4.55 -38.67
N ALA A 34 -2.75 3.23 -38.54
CA ALA A 34 -2.14 2.47 -37.45
C ALA A 34 -0.59 2.51 -37.50
N ARG A 35 -0.01 2.47 -38.70
CA ARG A 35 1.45 2.58 -38.90
C ARG A 35 1.95 3.95 -38.50
N PHE A 36 1.30 5.01 -38.96
CA PHE A 36 1.64 6.38 -38.57
C PHE A 36 1.43 6.62 -37.07
N ALA A 37 0.40 6.03 -36.45
CA ALA A 37 0.19 6.16 -35.01
C ALA A 37 1.37 5.57 -34.20
N ILE A 38 1.99 4.49 -34.66
CA ILE A 38 3.21 3.94 -34.05
C ILE A 38 4.38 4.91 -34.22
N ILE A 39 4.61 5.44 -35.41
CA ILE A 39 5.69 6.41 -35.68
C ILE A 39 5.50 7.68 -34.84
N LEU A 40 4.31 8.28 -34.88
CA LEU A 40 3.96 9.49 -34.12
C LEU A 40 3.98 9.27 -32.61
N SER A 41 3.92 8.02 -32.12
CA SER A 41 4.09 7.72 -30.69
C SER A 41 5.50 8.00 -30.17
N GLN A 42 6.49 8.14 -31.08
CA GLN A 42 7.89 8.45 -30.78
C GLN A 42 8.22 9.94 -30.84
N VAL A 43 7.39 10.74 -31.50
CA VAL A 43 7.59 12.20 -31.65
C VAL A 43 7.46 12.90 -30.29
N ALA A 44 8.10 14.05 -30.06
CA ALA A 44 7.87 14.79 -28.81
C ALA A 44 6.42 15.33 -28.77
N ILE A 45 5.82 15.43 -27.58
CA ILE A 45 4.39 15.84 -27.47
C ILE A 45 4.17 17.24 -28.05
N GLN A 46 5.14 18.14 -27.87
CA GLN A 46 5.10 19.50 -28.39
C GLN A 46 5.01 19.58 -29.93
N ASP A 47 5.65 18.65 -30.65
CA ASP A 47 5.73 18.66 -32.11
C ASP A 47 4.52 17.99 -32.78
N LEU A 48 3.70 17.27 -32.00
CA LEU A 48 2.51 16.58 -32.53
C LEU A 48 1.47 17.54 -33.09
N SER A 49 1.43 18.77 -32.57
CA SER A 49 0.54 19.82 -33.08
C SER A 49 0.83 20.11 -34.55
N SER A 50 2.11 20.26 -34.93
CA SER A 50 2.57 20.41 -36.31
C SER A 50 2.23 19.19 -37.15
N CYS A 51 2.41 17.97 -36.62
CA CYS A 51 2.03 16.74 -37.33
C CYS A 51 0.52 16.69 -37.64
N MET A 52 -0.35 17.20 -36.75
CA MET A 52 -1.80 17.21 -36.96
C MET A 52 -2.26 18.14 -38.09
N LEU A 53 -1.41 19.07 -38.53
CA LEU A 53 -1.70 20.01 -39.62
C LEU A 53 -1.43 19.41 -41.01
N VAL A 54 -0.61 18.35 -41.09
CA VAL A 54 -0.20 17.74 -42.37
C VAL A 54 -1.39 17.22 -43.17
N SER A 55 -2.30 16.46 -42.54
CA SER A 55 -3.49 15.93 -43.18
C SER A 55 -4.49 15.40 -42.15
N ARG A 56 -5.73 15.13 -42.60
CA ARG A 56 -6.76 14.44 -41.79
C ARG A 56 -6.30 13.05 -41.32
N MET A 57 -5.52 12.33 -42.14
CA MET A 57 -4.94 11.03 -41.77
C MET A 57 -3.93 11.19 -40.62
N PHE A 58 -3.00 12.15 -40.73
CA PHE A 58 -2.02 12.41 -39.68
C PHE A 58 -2.69 12.86 -38.38
N ARG A 59 -3.68 13.74 -38.46
CA ARG A 59 -4.48 14.16 -37.30
C ARG A 59 -5.09 12.95 -36.57
N TYR A 60 -5.72 12.06 -37.32
CA TYR A 60 -6.32 10.84 -36.76
C TYR A 60 -5.26 9.89 -36.19
N ALA A 61 -4.13 9.73 -36.88
CA ALA A 61 -2.99 8.93 -36.40
C ALA A 61 -2.37 9.51 -35.11
N THR A 62 -2.30 10.84 -34.98
CA THR A 62 -1.87 11.50 -33.73
C THR A 62 -2.80 11.16 -32.58
N TYR A 63 -4.12 11.17 -32.78
CA TYR A 63 -5.06 10.74 -31.73
C TYR A 63 -4.84 9.27 -31.33
N LEU A 64 -4.65 8.37 -32.29
CA LEU A 64 -4.37 6.96 -31.99
C LEU A 64 -3.00 6.71 -31.38
N SER A 65 -2.02 7.59 -31.61
CA SER A 65 -0.67 7.43 -31.07
C SER A 65 -0.63 7.42 -29.54
N ALA A 66 -1.61 8.04 -28.86
CA ALA A 66 -1.74 7.99 -27.41
C ALA A 66 -1.89 6.56 -26.88
N SER A 67 -2.64 5.71 -27.57
CA SER A 67 -2.83 4.30 -27.21
C SER A 67 -1.52 3.52 -27.28
N THR A 68 -0.68 3.79 -28.28
CA THR A 68 0.66 3.20 -28.39
C THR A 68 1.59 3.70 -27.29
N ARG A 69 1.54 4.99 -26.95
CA ARG A 69 2.31 5.56 -25.82
C ARG A 69 1.91 4.93 -24.49
N LEU A 70 0.61 4.77 -24.26
CA LEU A 70 0.05 4.10 -23.10
C LEU A 70 0.53 2.65 -23.02
N ALA A 71 0.40 1.88 -24.10
CA ALA A 71 0.84 0.48 -24.13
C ALA A 71 2.34 0.34 -23.82
N ARG A 72 3.17 1.31 -24.23
CA ARG A 72 4.61 1.29 -23.96
C ARG A 72 4.98 1.71 -22.53
N ARG A 73 4.32 2.73 -21.98
CA ARG A 73 4.74 3.39 -20.71
C ARG A 73 3.90 3.01 -19.50
N PHE A 74 2.69 2.51 -19.74
CA PHE A 74 1.64 2.26 -18.76
C PHE A 74 0.96 0.91 -19.00
N ALA A 75 1.69 -0.05 -19.59
CA ALA A 75 1.21 -1.43 -19.69
C ALA A 75 0.82 -1.97 -18.32
N GLY A 76 -0.30 -2.66 -18.24
CA GLY A 76 -0.81 -3.21 -17.00
C GLY A 76 -2.32 -3.43 -17.03
N TYR A 77 -2.83 -4.03 -15.96
CA TYR A 77 -4.24 -4.37 -15.83
C TYR A 77 -5.16 -3.15 -15.93
N ARG A 78 -4.77 -1.99 -15.40
CA ARG A 78 -5.61 -0.77 -15.49
C ARG A 78 -5.80 -0.30 -16.93
N LEU A 79 -4.72 -0.31 -17.72
CA LEU A 79 -4.79 0.05 -19.13
C LEU A 79 -5.62 -0.99 -19.89
N ASN A 80 -5.34 -2.28 -19.66
CA ASN A 80 -6.06 -3.38 -20.29
C ASN A 80 -7.56 -3.28 -20.01
N ARG A 81 -7.97 -2.99 -18.78
CA ARG A 81 -9.39 -2.82 -18.41
C ARG A 81 -10.08 -1.73 -19.24
N ILE A 82 -9.42 -0.62 -19.50
CA ILE A 82 -9.97 0.46 -20.33
C ILE A 82 -10.00 0.04 -21.80
N MET A 83 -8.92 -0.57 -22.29
CA MET A 83 -8.82 -1.04 -23.67
C MET A 83 -9.84 -2.14 -24.01
N HIS A 84 -10.24 -2.97 -23.05
CA HIS A 84 -11.28 -3.99 -23.25
C HIS A 84 -12.70 -3.41 -23.26
N ARG A 85 -12.93 -2.28 -22.59
CA ARG A 85 -14.26 -1.66 -22.48
C ARG A 85 -14.58 -0.71 -23.63
N LEU A 86 -13.56 -0.19 -24.30
CA LEU A 86 -13.70 0.88 -25.28
C LEU A 86 -13.05 0.50 -26.61
N PRO A 87 -13.64 0.88 -27.76
CA PRO A 87 -13.01 0.69 -29.07
C PRO A 87 -11.83 1.67 -29.22
N VAL A 88 -10.64 1.24 -28.80
CA VAL A 88 -9.41 2.06 -28.71
C VAL A 88 -9.04 2.72 -30.05
N ASN A 89 -9.40 2.09 -31.17
CA ASN A 89 -9.18 2.60 -32.53
C ASN A 89 -10.11 3.77 -32.93
N MET A 90 -11.08 4.12 -32.08
CA MET A 90 -12.04 5.21 -32.31
C MET A 90 -12.11 6.23 -31.16
N MET A 91 -11.39 6.00 -30.06
CA MET A 91 -11.43 6.84 -28.86
C MET A 91 -10.18 7.70 -28.75
N ASN A 92 -10.35 8.96 -28.35
CA ASN A 92 -9.23 9.85 -28.06
C ASN A 92 -8.65 9.51 -26.68
N MET A 93 -7.53 8.80 -26.67
CA MET A 93 -6.86 8.34 -25.44
C MET A 93 -5.89 9.38 -24.83
N TRP A 94 -5.73 10.56 -25.44
CA TRP A 94 -4.84 11.60 -24.92
C TRP A 94 -5.18 12.09 -23.51
N PRO A 95 -6.46 12.36 -23.16
CA PRO A 95 -6.81 12.75 -21.79
C PRO A 95 -6.37 11.71 -20.76
N TYR A 96 -6.58 10.42 -21.06
CA TYR A 96 -6.11 9.35 -20.18
C TYR A 96 -4.58 9.28 -20.11
N PHE A 97 -3.87 9.37 -21.23
CA PHE A 97 -2.40 9.41 -21.22
C PHE A 97 -1.83 10.55 -20.37
N LEU A 98 -2.36 11.77 -20.54
CA LEU A 98 -1.92 12.95 -19.78
C LEU A 98 -2.22 12.81 -18.28
N GLN A 99 -3.37 12.24 -17.92
CA GLN A 99 -3.69 11.93 -16.53
C GLN A 99 -2.64 10.98 -15.92
N ARG A 100 -2.32 9.89 -16.62
CA ARG A 100 -1.37 8.87 -16.11
C ARG A 100 0.05 9.41 -15.98
N GLU A 101 0.48 10.28 -16.89
CA GLU A 101 1.73 11.02 -16.76
C GLU A 101 1.68 12.00 -15.57
N GLY A 102 0.58 12.72 -15.39
CA GLY A 102 0.36 13.63 -14.27
C GLY A 102 0.43 12.91 -12.91
N GLU A 103 -0.27 11.78 -12.77
CA GLU A 103 -0.23 10.94 -11.57
C GLU A 103 1.17 10.46 -11.26
N LYS A 104 1.88 9.91 -12.26
CA LYS A 104 3.25 9.42 -12.10
C LYS A 104 4.18 10.54 -11.60
N LYS A 105 4.11 11.72 -12.24
CA LYS A 105 4.92 12.89 -11.86
C LYS A 105 4.57 13.39 -10.46
N PHE A 106 3.28 13.50 -10.15
CA PHE A 106 2.78 13.94 -8.85
C PHE A 106 3.29 13.01 -7.73
N ARG A 107 3.09 11.70 -7.88
CA ARG A 107 3.51 10.69 -6.89
C ARG A 107 5.01 10.72 -6.64
N ARG A 108 5.81 10.80 -7.71
CA ARG A 108 7.27 10.89 -7.61
C ARG A 108 7.70 12.17 -6.89
N ARG A 109 7.13 13.32 -7.25
CA ARG A 109 7.44 14.60 -6.59
C ARG A 109 7.14 14.54 -5.09
N VAL A 110 5.94 14.09 -4.71
CA VAL A 110 5.54 13.98 -3.30
C VAL A 110 6.47 13.05 -2.52
N PHE A 111 6.89 11.92 -3.12
CA PHE A 111 7.88 11.03 -2.52
C PHE A 111 9.25 11.71 -2.37
N ASP A 112 9.75 12.35 -3.43
CA ASP A 112 11.07 13.01 -3.44
C ASP A 112 11.15 14.16 -2.41
N GLU A 113 10.04 14.86 -2.18
CA GLU A 113 9.89 15.91 -1.17
C GLU A 113 9.72 15.37 0.27
N SER A 114 9.34 14.10 0.43
CA SER A 114 9.15 13.47 1.73
C SER A 114 10.47 13.11 2.42
N PHE A 115 10.40 12.76 3.71
CA PHE A 115 11.58 12.30 4.45
C PHE A 115 12.21 11.03 3.84
N LEU A 116 11.40 10.14 3.24
CA LEU A 116 11.90 8.96 2.53
C LEU A 116 12.69 9.35 1.29
N GLY A 117 12.18 10.30 0.50
CA GLY A 117 12.89 10.82 -0.68
C GLY A 117 14.24 11.44 -0.33
N ARG A 118 14.32 12.15 0.81
CA ARG A 118 15.59 12.67 1.33
C ARG A 118 16.57 11.56 1.73
N ILE A 119 16.11 10.53 2.44
CA ILE A 119 16.95 9.41 2.90
C ILE A 119 17.47 8.59 1.72
N PHE A 120 16.61 8.30 0.75
CA PHE A 120 16.93 7.47 -0.41
C PHE A 120 17.36 8.27 -1.63
N ARG A 121 17.76 9.54 -1.45
CA ARG A 121 18.22 10.41 -2.53
C ARG A 121 19.36 9.76 -3.31
N GLY A 122 19.25 9.76 -4.63
CA GLY A 122 20.23 9.14 -5.53
C GLY A 122 20.16 7.61 -5.63
N ARG A 123 19.26 6.95 -4.89
CA ARG A 123 19.05 5.50 -4.95
C ARG A 123 17.78 5.15 -5.71
N SER A 124 17.85 4.15 -6.58
CA SER A 124 16.67 3.62 -7.26
C SER A 124 16.05 2.50 -6.42
N VAL A 125 15.28 2.88 -5.40
CA VAL A 125 14.67 1.93 -4.44
C VAL A 125 13.30 1.39 -4.87
N ILE A 126 12.65 2.05 -5.84
CA ILE A 126 11.35 1.65 -6.40
C ILE A 126 11.46 1.65 -7.92
N ALA A 127 11.09 0.53 -8.55
CA ALA A 127 11.12 0.38 -9.99
C ALA A 127 10.32 1.48 -10.72
N PRO A 128 10.81 1.99 -11.87
CA PRO A 128 10.15 3.06 -12.62
C PRO A 128 8.68 2.80 -13.02
N CYS A 129 8.30 1.54 -13.20
CA CYS A 129 6.94 1.13 -13.55
C CYS A 129 5.94 1.34 -12.40
N LEU A 130 6.34 1.10 -11.15
CA LEU A 130 5.45 1.18 -9.98
C LEU A 130 4.92 2.60 -9.74
N TRP A 131 5.67 3.63 -10.13
CA TRP A 131 5.21 5.03 -10.06
C TRP A 131 3.94 5.29 -10.86
N ALA A 132 3.72 4.53 -11.94
CA ALA A 132 2.46 4.55 -12.67
C ALA A 132 1.37 3.75 -11.95
N SER A 133 1.73 2.75 -11.15
CA SER A 133 0.81 1.80 -10.52
C SER A 133 -0.05 1.13 -11.59
N PRO A 134 0.58 0.31 -12.46
CA PRO A 134 -0.01 -0.21 -13.69
C PRO A 134 -1.21 -1.14 -13.47
N ASP A 135 -1.26 -1.84 -12.34
CA ASP A 135 -2.25 -2.89 -12.08
C ASP A 135 -3.24 -2.53 -10.99
N ASN A 136 -2.80 -1.84 -9.93
CA ASN A 136 -3.66 -1.41 -8.83
C ASN A 136 -3.26 0.00 -8.37
N ASP A 137 -4.24 0.85 -8.01
CA ASP A 137 -3.99 2.22 -7.54
C ASP A 137 -3.10 2.30 -6.29
N LYS A 138 -3.09 1.24 -5.47
CA LYS A 138 -2.31 1.17 -4.23
C LYS A 138 -0.88 0.66 -4.41
N GLN A 139 -0.48 0.14 -5.57
CA GLN A 139 0.85 -0.52 -5.72
C GLN A 139 2.02 0.35 -5.24
N ILE A 140 2.02 1.62 -5.65
CA ILE A 140 3.08 2.56 -5.24
C ILE A 140 2.99 2.91 -3.74
N ILE A 141 1.79 3.01 -3.18
CA ILE A 141 1.58 3.31 -1.76
C ILE A 141 2.14 2.15 -0.93
N ILE A 142 1.86 0.90 -1.33
CA ILE A 142 2.37 -0.30 -0.67
C ILE A 142 3.89 -0.37 -0.79
N ALA A 143 4.47 -0.08 -1.97
CA ALA A 143 5.92 -0.03 -2.14
C ALA A 143 6.59 1.03 -1.23
N ILE A 144 6.01 2.23 -1.13
CA ILE A 144 6.51 3.32 -0.27
C ILE A 144 6.36 2.95 1.21
N ARG A 145 5.21 2.40 1.61
CA ARG A 145 4.96 1.95 2.98
C ARG A 145 5.90 0.81 3.39
N PHE A 146 6.15 -0.14 2.49
CA PHE A 146 7.14 -1.20 2.71
C PHE A 146 8.55 -0.64 2.90
N LEU A 147 8.93 0.39 2.12
CA LEU A 147 10.20 1.09 2.30
C LEU A 147 10.28 1.79 3.66
N MET A 148 9.19 2.43 4.10
CA MET A 148 9.08 3.04 5.43
C MET A 148 9.25 2.01 6.55
N THR A 149 8.60 0.86 6.43
CA THR A 149 8.69 -0.24 7.38
C THR A 149 10.10 -0.84 7.44
N ARG A 150 10.77 -1.01 6.29
CA ARG A 150 12.18 -1.43 6.24
C ARG A 150 13.09 -0.42 6.96
N LEU A 151 12.89 0.86 6.70
CA LEU A 151 13.65 1.93 7.36
C LEU A 151 13.41 1.91 8.87
N PHE A 152 12.16 1.74 9.29
CA PHE A 152 11.80 1.67 10.70
C PHE A 152 12.53 0.56 11.43
N PHE A 153 12.43 -0.69 10.95
CA PHE A 153 13.11 -1.81 11.60
C PHE A 153 14.63 -1.66 11.59
N THR A 154 15.20 -1.07 10.52
CA THR A 154 16.65 -0.84 10.44
C THR A 154 17.14 0.13 11.51
N ILE A 155 16.36 1.18 11.80
CA ILE A 155 16.73 2.21 12.76
C ILE A 155 16.35 1.81 14.19
N SER A 156 15.11 1.38 14.40
CA SER A 156 14.51 1.22 15.72
C SER A 156 14.89 -0.11 16.40
N VAL A 157 15.08 -1.18 15.63
CA VAL A 157 15.42 -2.51 16.17
C VAL A 157 16.91 -2.82 16.04
N GLY A 158 17.64 -1.99 15.29
CA GLY A 158 19.00 -2.28 14.87
C GLY A 158 18.95 -3.34 13.78
N GLY A 159 18.88 -2.89 12.52
CA GLY A 159 19.10 -3.80 11.40
C GLY A 159 20.43 -4.50 11.67
N GLY A 160 20.41 -5.83 11.86
CA GLY A 160 21.62 -6.61 12.15
C GLY A 160 22.75 -6.29 11.17
N GLY A 161 23.96 -6.84 11.36
CA GLY A 161 25.21 -6.42 10.67
C GLY A 161 25.20 -6.23 9.14
N ASN A 162 24.09 -6.51 8.44
CA ASN A 162 23.82 -6.25 7.03
C ASN A 162 22.77 -5.13 6.75
N ALA A 163 22.60 -4.14 7.64
CA ALA A 163 21.66 -3.02 7.47
C ALA A 163 21.74 -2.32 6.10
N ASN A 164 22.96 -2.17 5.56
CA ASN A 164 23.18 -1.55 4.25
C ASN A 164 22.66 -2.42 3.09
N GLY A 165 22.79 -3.75 3.19
CA GLY A 165 22.26 -4.68 2.19
C GLY A 165 20.73 -4.65 2.17
N TRP A 166 20.12 -4.58 3.36
CA TRP A 166 18.65 -4.57 3.46
C TRP A 166 18.02 -3.25 3.05
N LEU A 167 18.70 -2.10 3.10
CA LEU A 167 18.19 -0.82 2.57
C LEU A 167 18.52 -0.58 1.09
N GLY A 168 19.46 -1.33 0.53
CA GLY A 168 19.92 -1.18 -0.86
C GLY A 168 19.04 -1.88 -1.90
N GLY A 169 18.12 -2.76 -1.49
CA GLY A 169 17.26 -3.51 -2.42
C GLY A 169 16.20 -2.65 -3.12
N MET A 170 15.94 -2.94 -4.39
CA MET A 170 14.94 -2.28 -5.23
C MET A 170 13.63 -3.08 -5.23
N ILE A 171 12.51 -2.41 -4.94
CA ILE A 171 11.17 -2.97 -5.07
C ILE A 171 10.80 -3.00 -6.55
N LEU A 172 10.57 -4.20 -7.09
CA LEU A 172 10.21 -4.42 -8.48
C LEU A 172 8.70 -4.36 -8.69
N ASP A 173 7.94 -5.00 -7.81
CA ASP A 173 6.49 -5.10 -7.93
C ASP A 173 5.79 -5.16 -6.56
N ALA A 174 4.50 -4.83 -6.57
CA ALA A 174 3.58 -4.96 -5.45
C ALA A 174 2.23 -5.48 -5.97
N GLN A 175 1.79 -6.64 -5.50
CA GLN A 175 0.57 -7.29 -5.97
C GLN A 175 -0.39 -7.58 -4.82
N GLU A 176 -1.67 -7.27 -5.02
CA GLU A 176 -2.72 -7.56 -4.03
C GLU A 176 -3.06 -9.05 -4.11
N ILE A 177 -2.85 -9.77 -3.00
CA ILE A 177 -3.12 -11.22 -2.90
C ILE A 177 -4.48 -11.45 -2.25
N ILE A 178 -4.73 -10.75 -1.15
CA ILE A 178 -6.03 -10.72 -0.49
C ILE A 178 -6.48 -9.26 -0.45
N LYS A 179 -7.64 -9.03 -1.07
CA LYS A 179 -8.18 -7.69 -1.24
C LYS A 179 -8.28 -6.94 0.09
N GLY A 180 -7.62 -5.79 0.19
CA GLY A 180 -7.67 -4.94 1.38
C GLY A 180 -6.82 -5.42 2.57
N GLU A 181 -6.06 -6.52 2.45
CA GLU A 181 -5.44 -7.17 3.61
C GLU A 181 -3.98 -7.57 3.39
N ILE A 182 -3.68 -8.34 2.33
CA ILE A 182 -2.35 -8.94 2.14
C ILE A 182 -1.85 -8.65 0.73
N TRP A 183 -0.60 -8.22 0.66
CA TRP A 183 0.12 -7.93 -0.56
C TRP A 183 1.38 -8.77 -0.68
N CYS A 184 1.80 -9.05 -1.91
CA CYS A 184 3.10 -9.62 -2.23
C CYS A 184 4.03 -8.52 -2.76
N ILE A 185 5.26 -8.46 -2.25
CA ILE A 185 6.29 -7.53 -2.69
C ILE A 185 7.43 -8.31 -3.29
N ASP A 186 7.75 -8.02 -4.54
CA ASP A 186 8.94 -8.54 -5.22
C ASP A 186 10.08 -7.53 -5.13
N MET A 187 11.26 -8.01 -4.74
CA MET A 187 12.43 -7.19 -4.52
C MET A 187 13.68 -7.84 -5.08
N VAL A 188 14.54 -7.02 -5.69
CA VAL A 188 15.92 -7.40 -6.00
C VAL A 188 16.84 -6.83 -4.94
N GLN A 189 17.53 -7.71 -4.24
CA GLN A 189 18.55 -7.35 -3.25
C GLN A 189 19.83 -6.85 -3.95
N PRO A 190 20.74 -6.16 -3.25
CA PRO A 190 22.02 -5.71 -3.83
C PRO A 190 22.87 -6.84 -4.42
N SER A 191 22.75 -8.05 -3.86
CA SER A 191 23.31 -9.31 -4.38
C SER A 191 22.69 -9.80 -5.69
N LYS A 192 21.71 -9.06 -6.24
CA LYS A 192 20.89 -9.42 -7.41
C LYS A 192 19.99 -10.65 -7.20
N SER A 193 19.85 -11.14 -5.98
CA SER A 193 18.86 -12.16 -5.64
C SER A 193 17.45 -11.57 -5.63
N LEU A 194 16.53 -12.28 -6.27
CA LEU A 194 15.11 -11.99 -6.19
C LEU A 194 14.54 -12.58 -4.89
N ALA A 195 13.78 -11.78 -4.16
CA ALA A 195 13.04 -12.19 -2.97
C ALA A 195 11.61 -11.67 -3.05
N SER A 196 10.66 -12.48 -2.60
CA SER A 196 9.24 -12.14 -2.58
C SER A 196 8.73 -12.26 -1.15
N PHE A 197 7.97 -11.27 -0.69
CA PHE A 197 7.49 -11.17 0.69
C PHE A 197 5.99 -10.99 0.71
N TYR A 198 5.28 -11.72 1.57
CA TYR A 198 3.93 -11.34 1.95
C TYR A 198 3.96 -10.30 3.04
N VAL A 199 3.18 -9.24 2.87
CA VAL A 199 3.11 -8.09 3.77
C VAL A 199 1.66 -7.72 4.06
N LEU A 200 1.42 -7.15 5.24
CA LEU A 200 0.11 -6.58 5.59
C LEU A 200 -0.13 -5.28 4.82
N GLU A 201 -1.34 -5.04 4.33
CA GLU A 201 -1.68 -3.80 3.63
C GLU A 201 -1.47 -2.58 4.54
N SER A 202 -1.97 -2.64 5.77
CA SER A 202 -2.03 -1.50 6.68
C SER A 202 -0.65 -1.02 7.15
N THR A 203 0.27 -1.94 7.42
CA THR A 203 1.58 -1.65 8.03
C THR A 203 2.77 -1.96 7.10
N CYS A 204 2.55 -2.78 6.06
CA CYS A 204 3.60 -3.43 5.27
C CYS A 204 4.65 -4.18 6.10
N GLU A 205 4.29 -4.62 7.30
CA GLU A 205 5.09 -5.58 8.05
C GLU A 205 5.08 -6.95 7.34
N VAL A 206 6.23 -7.62 7.34
CA VAL A 206 6.42 -8.90 6.65
C VAL A 206 5.85 -10.03 7.51
N ILE A 207 4.88 -10.77 6.97
CA ILE A 207 4.32 -11.98 7.61
C ILE A 207 5.08 -13.26 7.22
N GLY A 208 5.81 -13.23 6.09
CA GLY A 208 6.62 -14.35 5.64
C GLY A 208 7.13 -14.20 4.21
N PHE A 209 7.95 -15.15 3.78
CA PHE A 209 8.38 -15.25 2.39
C PHE A 209 7.25 -15.80 1.52
N ALA A 210 7.04 -15.17 0.37
CA ALA A 210 6.19 -15.70 -0.68
C ALA A 210 6.97 -16.74 -1.51
N PRO A 211 6.31 -17.80 -2.00
CA PRO A 211 6.95 -18.78 -2.85
C PRO A 211 7.44 -18.10 -4.14
N LEU A 212 8.76 -18.13 -4.37
CA LEU A 212 9.33 -17.67 -5.63
C LEU A 212 8.85 -18.56 -6.77
N PRO A 213 8.72 -18.02 -8.00
CA PRO A 213 8.48 -18.83 -9.20
C PRO A 213 9.65 -19.80 -9.45
N SER A 214 9.59 -20.97 -8.81
CA SER A 214 10.22 -22.26 -9.14
C SER A 214 11.72 -22.37 -9.49
N LYS A 215 12.61 -21.38 -9.32
CA LYS A 215 14.06 -21.56 -9.66
C LYS A 215 15.14 -20.95 -8.75
N ALA A 216 14.81 -20.35 -7.60
CA ALA A 216 15.84 -19.69 -6.78
C ALA A 216 16.49 -20.65 -5.76
N LYS A 217 17.77 -21.00 -5.98
CA LYS A 217 18.64 -21.58 -4.94
C LYS A 217 19.10 -20.43 -4.02
N GLY A 218 18.47 -20.29 -2.85
CA GLY A 218 18.81 -19.28 -1.85
C GLY A 218 18.78 -19.86 -0.42
N PRO A 219 19.33 -19.13 0.57
CA PRO A 219 19.28 -19.55 1.97
C PRO A 219 17.85 -19.81 2.42
N LEU A 220 17.69 -20.80 3.32
CA LEU A 220 16.38 -21.27 3.78
C LEU A 220 15.54 -20.09 4.29
N PRO A 221 14.39 -19.79 3.65
CA PRO A 221 13.57 -18.64 3.99
C PRO A 221 13.02 -18.78 5.41
N VAL A 222 12.78 -17.65 6.07
CA VAL A 222 11.97 -17.63 7.31
C VAL A 222 10.62 -18.23 6.95
N LYS A 223 10.37 -19.43 7.49
CA LYS A 223 9.16 -20.19 7.17
C LYS A 223 7.96 -19.40 7.67
N MET A 224 7.09 -18.99 6.74
CA MET A 224 5.80 -18.38 7.08
C MET A 224 5.08 -19.29 8.08
N ARG A 225 4.46 -18.69 9.10
CA ARG A 225 3.71 -19.46 10.09
C ARG A 225 2.56 -20.22 9.42
N VAL A 226 2.27 -21.39 9.98
CA VAL A 226 1.25 -22.29 9.42
C VAL A 226 -0.14 -21.66 9.41
N ASP A 227 -0.45 -20.80 10.38
CA ASP A 227 -1.74 -20.11 10.44
C ASP A 227 -1.87 -18.99 9.41
N TRP A 228 -0.79 -18.25 9.12
CA TRP A 228 -0.77 -17.31 8.00
C TRP A 228 -0.93 -18.01 6.64
N SER A 229 -0.21 -19.11 6.39
CA SER A 229 -0.43 -19.90 5.16
C SER A 229 -1.86 -20.42 5.08
N SER A 230 -2.39 -20.98 6.18
CA SER A 230 -3.74 -21.53 6.21
C SER A 230 -4.79 -20.44 5.95
N TYR A 231 -4.59 -19.25 6.52
CA TYR A 231 -5.45 -18.09 6.30
C TYR A 231 -5.43 -17.65 4.84
N ILE A 232 -4.24 -17.52 4.24
CA ILE A 232 -4.09 -17.15 2.84
C ILE A 232 -4.76 -18.19 1.94
N ASP A 233 -4.46 -19.47 2.13
CA ASP A 233 -5.04 -20.57 1.34
C ASP A 233 -6.56 -20.63 1.47
N GLN A 234 -7.09 -20.48 2.69
CA GLN A 234 -8.53 -20.40 2.94
C GLN A 234 -9.14 -19.23 2.17
N ARG A 235 -8.55 -18.03 2.25
CA ARG A 235 -9.08 -16.83 1.58
C ARG A 235 -9.01 -16.94 0.06
N LEU A 236 -7.96 -17.54 -0.49
CA LEU A 236 -7.82 -17.81 -1.92
C LEU A 236 -8.79 -18.89 -2.41
N SER A 237 -9.11 -19.90 -1.58
CA SER A 237 -10.08 -20.95 -1.94
C SER A 237 -11.53 -20.46 -1.97
N ILE A 238 -11.89 -19.50 -1.09
CA ILE A 238 -13.22 -18.89 -1.04
C ILE A 238 -13.44 -17.93 -2.21
N MET A 239 -12.36 -17.41 -2.81
CA MET A 239 -12.48 -16.59 -4.00
C MET A 239 -13.05 -17.43 -5.17
N PRO A 240 -14.18 -17.01 -5.77
CA PRO A 240 -14.73 -17.67 -6.95
C PRO A 240 -13.65 -17.91 -8.01
N PRO A 241 -13.71 -18.99 -8.79
CA PRO A 241 -12.75 -19.25 -9.89
C PRO A 241 -12.65 -18.10 -10.91
N SER A 242 -13.65 -17.21 -10.96
CA SER A 242 -13.64 -15.99 -11.78
C SER A 242 -12.86 -14.81 -11.17
N LEU A 243 -12.44 -14.91 -9.90
CA LEU A 243 -11.60 -13.96 -9.16
C LEU A 243 -10.23 -14.57 -8.76
N GLN A 244 -10.03 -15.88 -8.89
CA GLN A 244 -8.71 -16.49 -8.78
C GLN A 244 -7.82 -15.89 -9.88
N LEU A 245 -6.75 -15.20 -9.46
CA LEU A 245 -5.82 -14.48 -10.34
C LEU A 245 -5.28 -15.41 -11.44
N LYS A 246 -5.91 -15.37 -12.62
CA LYS A 246 -5.13 -15.36 -13.85
C LYS A 246 -4.62 -13.92 -14.02
N PRO A 247 -3.30 -13.69 -14.15
CA PRO A 247 -2.78 -12.34 -14.36
C PRO A 247 -3.47 -11.74 -15.60
N GLY A 248 -4.32 -10.72 -15.38
CA GLY A 248 -4.93 -9.94 -16.45
C GLY A 248 -6.47 -9.93 -16.59
N LYS A 249 -7.26 -10.63 -15.77
CA LYS A 249 -8.75 -10.50 -15.82
C LYS A 249 -9.39 -10.42 -14.43
N GLN A 250 -9.92 -9.25 -14.10
CA GLN A 250 -10.88 -9.06 -13.01
C GLN A 250 -12.14 -8.34 -13.54
N LEU A 251 -13.29 -8.70 -12.95
CA LEU A 251 -14.66 -8.45 -13.42
C LEU A 251 -15.20 -7.03 -13.16
N ASP A 252 -16.27 -6.72 -13.91
CA ASP A 252 -17.06 -5.49 -13.92
C ASP A 252 -17.82 -5.25 -12.60
N PRO A 253 -17.73 -4.07 -11.95
CA PRO A 253 -18.27 -3.83 -10.61
C PRO A 253 -19.82 -3.75 -10.50
N THR A 254 -20.57 -4.09 -11.55
CA THR A 254 -22.02 -3.86 -11.64
C THR A 254 -22.89 -5.11 -11.46
N ARG A 255 -22.32 -6.31 -11.25
CA ARG A 255 -23.12 -7.54 -11.04
C ARG A 255 -22.90 -8.22 -9.68
N SER A 256 -23.97 -8.21 -8.90
CA SER A 256 -24.39 -9.11 -7.82
C SER A 256 -23.61 -9.15 -6.51
N ARG A 257 -24.21 -8.49 -5.51
CA ARG A 257 -24.06 -8.70 -4.07
C ARG A 257 -24.63 -10.08 -3.67
N SER A 258 -23.92 -11.17 -3.95
CA SER A 258 -24.20 -12.45 -3.28
C SER A 258 -23.37 -12.55 -2.00
N SER A 259 -24.09 -12.71 -0.90
CA SER A 259 -23.71 -12.78 0.50
C SER A 259 -22.64 -13.81 0.88
N ILE A 260 -21.39 -13.40 0.91
CA ILE A 260 -20.40 -14.00 1.83
C ILE A 260 -19.86 -12.85 2.67
N PRO A 261 -20.08 -12.82 4.00
CA PRO A 261 -19.33 -11.92 4.85
C PRO A 261 -17.91 -12.44 4.87
N ALA A 262 -17.06 -11.91 3.99
CA ALA A 262 -15.62 -12.10 4.11
C ALA A 262 -15.22 -11.40 5.42
N THR A 263 -15.02 -12.16 6.49
CA THR A 263 -14.49 -11.63 7.75
C THR A 263 -13.18 -10.94 7.45
N SER A 264 -13.06 -9.67 7.79
CA SER A 264 -11.86 -8.88 7.57
C SER A 264 -10.72 -9.38 8.45
N LEU A 265 -9.48 -8.99 8.13
CA LEU A 265 -8.32 -9.28 8.98
C LEU A 265 -8.50 -8.75 10.41
N MET A 266 -9.12 -7.57 10.56
CA MET A 266 -9.42 -6.97 11.87
C MET A 266 -10.40 -7.82 12.69
N ASP A 267 -11.22 -8.66 12.05
CA ASP A 267 -12.13 -9.58 12.74
C ASP A 267 -11.39 -10.82 13.30
N GLN A 268 -10.12 -11.02 12.93
CA GLN A 268 -9.24 -12.03 13.54
C GLN A 268 -8.51 -11.51 14.79
N LEU A 269 -8.70 -10.23 15.13
CA LEU A 269 -8.10 -9.62 16.31
C LEU A 269 -8.77 -10.14 17.59
N SER A 270 -7.94 -10.52 18.56
CA SER A 270 -8.31 -10.81 19.93
C SER A 270 -7.86 -9.66 20.82
N TRP A 271 -8.79 -9.05 21.56
CA TRP A 271 -8.53 -7.94 22.48
C TRP A 271 -9.40 -8.07 23.73
N ALA A 272 -9.11 -7.32 24.78
CA ALA A 272 -9.89 -7.33 26.03
C ALA A 272 -10.96 -6.21 26.04
N ASN A 273 -11.87 -6.21 27.02
CA ASN A 273 -12.85 -5.13 27.23
C ASN A 273 -13.68 -4.81 25.97
N HIS A 274 -14.41 -5.80 25.47
CA HIS A 274 -15.30 -5.65 24.31
C HIS A 274 -16.50 -4.71 24.57
N GLU A 275 -16.75 -4.34 25.83
CA GLU A 275 -17.83 -3.42 26.21
C GLU A 275 -17.53 -2.00 25.76
N GLU A 276 -16.29 -1.55 25.96
CA GLU A 276 -15.85 -0.19 25.62
C GLU A 276 -15.16 -0.09 24.26
N TYR A 277 -14.53 -1.18 23.80
CA TYR A 277 -13.69 -1.20 22.60
C TYR A 277 -14.28 -2.06 21.49
N SER A 278 -14.15 -1.59 20.25
CA SER A 278 -14.46 -2.32 19.03
C SER A 278 -13.17 -2.47 18.22
N GLN A 279 -12.69 -3.71 18.05
CA GLN A 279 -11.40 -4.02 17.43
C GLN A 279 -10.23 -3.24 18.07
N GLY A 280 -10.26 -3.11 19.40
CA GLY A 280 -9.28 -2.33 20.16
C GLY A 280 -9.44 -0.81 20.10
N ILE A 281 -10.46 -0.27 19.42
CA ILE A 281 -10.72 1.18 19.29
C ILE A 281 -11.95 1.59 20.12
N GLY A 282 -11.82 2.65 20.92
CA GLY A 282 -12.87 3.14 21.81
C GLY A 282 -14.16 3.48 21.07
N LYS A 283 -15.28 2.85 21.45
CA LYS A 283 -16.60 3.02 20.80
C LYS A 283 -17.11 4.46 20.88
N LEU A 284 -16.85 5.15 21.99
CA LEU A 284 -17.23 6.56 22.16
C LEU A 284 -16.47 7.47 21.20
N TRP A 285 -15.17 7.24 21.02
CA TRP A 285 -14.37 8.00 20.08
C TRP A 285 -14.75 7.72 18.63
N LEU A 286 -15.02 6.45 18.27
CA LEU A 286 -15.57 6.09 16.96
C LEU A 286 -16.87 6.85 16.64
N LYS A 287 -17.75 7.05 17.64
CA LYS A 287 -18.96 7.88 17.46
C LYS A 287 -18.60 9.36 17.23
N LYS A 288 -17.65 9.91 17.98
CA LYS A 288 -17.19 11.30 17.86
C LYS A 288 -16.51 11.62 16.53
N ILE A 289 -15.75 10.69 15.94
CA ILE A 289 -15.07 10.97 14.67
C ILE A 289 -15.98 10.83 13.45
N LYS A 290 -17.12 10.13 13.55
CA LYS A 290 -18.09 10.03 12.45
C LYS A 290 -18.60 11.38 11.98
N ILE A 291 -18.77 12.34 12.89
CA ILE A 291 -19.19 13.71 12.55
C ILE A 291 -18.07 14.55 11.92
N GLN A 292 -16.80 14.11 12.00
CA GLN A 292 -15.64 14.82 11.46
C GLN A 292 -15.37 14.48 9.97
N GLN A 293 -16.26 13.74 9.30
CA GLN A 293 -16.17 13.39 7.88
C GLN A 293 -14.78 12.84 7.49
N GLU A 294 -14.11 13.46 6.50
CA GLU A 294 -12.81 13.02 5.98
C GLU A 294 -11.70 12.98 7.04
N VAL A 295 -11.67 13.96 7.96
CA VAL A 295 -10.72 13.99 9.08
C VAL A 295 -10.93 12.79 9.99
N GLY A 296 -12.20 12.47 10.25
CA GLY A 296 -12.57 11.31 11.06
C GLY A 296 -12.16 9.98 10.41
N LEU A 297 -12.33 9.87 9.10
CA LEU A 297 -11.87 8.71 8.32
C LEU A 297 -10.34 8.58 8.37
N ALA A 298 -9.60 9.67 8.19
CA ALA A 298 -8.14 9.67 8.26
C ALA A 298 -7.64 9.24 9.65
N LYS A 299 -8.25 9.76 10.73
CA LYS A 299 -7.93 9.35 12.10
C LYS A 299 -8.22 7.87 12.36
N ARG A 300 -9.34 7.36 11.85
CA ARG A 300 -9.69 5.94 11.96
C ARG A 300 -8.66 5.05 11.26
N VAL A 301 -8.22 5.43 10.06
CA VAL A 301 -7.19 4.68 9.32
C VAL A 301 -5.88 4.63 10.12
N VAL A 302 -5.45 5.74 10.73
CA VAL A 302 -4.25 5.76 11.59
C VAL A 302 -4.43 4.87 12.82
N ALA A 303 -5.61 4.89 13.46
CA ALA A 303 -5.91 4.00 14.58
C ALA A 303 -5.82 2.52 14.19
N GLU A 304 -6.44 2.11 13.08
CA GLU A 304 -6.41 0.73 12.58
C GLU A 304 -4.97 0.29 12.24
N ARG A 305 -4.15 1.19 11.65
CA ARG A 305 -2.73 0.94 11.39
C ARG A 305 -1.94 0.74 12.68
N TYR A 306 -2.15 1.60 13.67
CA TYR A 306 -1.49 1.48 14.98
C TYR A 306 -1.85 0.16 15.66
N ILE A 307 -3.14 -0.20 15.69
CA ILE A 307 -3.61 -1.47 16.26
C ILE A 307 -2.87 -2.66 15.63
N LEU A 308 -2.77 -2.69 14.30
CA LEU A 308 -2.07 -3.77 13.60
C LEU A 308 -0.55 -3.71 13.74
N ALA A 309 0.04 -2.55 14.02
CA ALA A 309 1.47 -2.42 14.34
C ALA A 309 1.78 -2.75 15.82
N SER A 310 0.76 -2.76 16.69
CA SER A 310 0.87 -3.01 18.13
C SER A 310 0.38 -4.40 18.55
N VAL A 311 -0.01 -5.25 17.59
CA VAL A 311 -0.14 -6.67 17.89
C VAL A 311 1.24 -7.20 18.27
N ILE A 312 1.30 -8.08 19.27
CA ILE A 312 2.58 -8.62 19.74
C ILE A 312 3.33 -9.37 18.63
N GLU A 313 4.65 -9.48 18.74
CA GLU A 313 5.53 -10.06 17.70
C GLU A 313 5.02 -11.42 17.18
N ASN A 314 4.62 -12.32 18.09
CA ASN A 314 4.05 -13.64 17.77
C ASN A 314 2.63 -13.59 17.16
N SER A 315 2.14 -12.44 16.74
CA SER A 315 0.92 -12.26 15.94
C SER A 315 1.23 -12.07 14.44
N VAL A 316 2.37 -11.47 14.10
CA VAL A 316 2.76 -11.20 12.69
C VAL A 316 3.85 -12.17 12.26
N SER A 317 4.95 -12.22 13.00
CA SER A 317 6.09 -13.10 12.77
C SER A 317 6.28 -14.04 13.98
N GLY A 318 7.41 -14.74 14.11
CA GLY A 318 7.69 -15.58 15.27
C GLY A 318 7.00 -16.95 15.34
N ARG A 319 6.99 -17.55 16.54
CA ARG A 319 6.39 -18.87 16.79
C ARG A 319 4.88 -18.70 17.02
N TYR A 320 4.09 -19.61 16.49
CA TYR A 320 2.64 -19.61 16.75
C TYR A 320 2.38 -19.73 18.26
N LYS A 321 1.47 -18.89 18.75
CA LYS A 321 0.93 -18.92 20.11
C LYS A 321 -0.56 -18.57 20.05
N THR A 322 -1.33 -19.11 20.97
CA THR A 322 -2.74 -18.76 21.20
C THR A 322 -2.85 -17.40 21.88
N SER A 323 -4.00 -16.72 21.78
CA SER A 323 -4.21 -15.42 22.44
C SER A 323 -3.99 -15.48 23.96
N THR A 324 -4.28 -16.62 24.60
CA THR A 324 -4.05 -16.84 26.03
C THR A 324 -2.58 -17.01 26.36
N GLU A 325 -1.84 -17.83 25.60
CA GLU A 325 -0.38 -17.98 25.78
C GLU A 325 0.33 -16.64 25.56
N MET A 326 -0.10 -15.91 24.54
CA MET A 326 0.37 -14.58 24.22
C MET A 326 0.10 -13.55 25.33
N ALA A 327 -1.08 -13.58 25.94
CA ALA A 327 -1.42 -12.74 27.08
C ALA A 327 -0.57 -13.11 28.32
N SER A 328 -0.40 -14.40 28.61
CA SER A 328 0.43 -14.88 29.72
C SER A 328 1.89 -14.48 29.55
N ASP A 329 2.47 -14.68 28.37
CA ASP A 329 3.85 -14.30 28.07
C ASP A 329 4.05 -12.79 28.19
N PHE A 330 3.08 -12.00 27.70
CA PHE A 330 3.12 -10.55 27.83
C PHE A 330 3.03 -10.10 29.29
N ALA A 331 2.27 -10.82 30.12
CA ALA A 331 2.19 -10.60 31.56
C ALA A 331 3.41 -11.14 32.34
N GLY A 332 4.40 -11.74 31.66
CA GLY A 332 5.57 -12.36 32.29
C GLY A 332 5.26 -13.64 33.07
N ILE A 333 4.08 -14.25 32.84
CA ILE A 333 3.65 -15.47 33.52
C ILE A 333 4.21 -16.66 32.73
N PRO A 334 5.03 -17.55 33.34
CA PRO A 334 5.56 -18.70 32.64
C PRO A 334 4.43 -19.64 32.23
N THR A 335 4.23 -19.74 30.92
CA THR A 335 3.18 -20.57 30.35
C THR A 335 3.61 -22.04 30.42
N GLY A 336 3.12 -22.78 31.42
CA GLY A 336 3.30 -24.23 31.49
C GLY A 336 2.71 -24.89 30.24
N MET A 337 3.50 -25.73 29.57
CA MET A 337 3.09 -26.39 28.32
C MET A 337 1.88 -27.29 28.57
N SER A 338 0.67 -26.78 28.35
CA SER A 338 -0.55 -27.58 28.38
C SER A 338 -0.61 -28.40 27.09
N ASN A 339 -0.08 -29.62 27.14
CA ASN A 339 -0.18 -30.61 26.06
C ASN A 339 -1.61 -31.16 25.98
N THR A 340 -2.59 -30.34 25.58
CA THR A 340 -3.91 -30.86 25.23
C THR A 340 -3.84 -31.47 23.83
N GLY A 341 -3.89 -32.82 23.75
CA GLY A 341 -3.71 -33.63 22.54
C GLY A 341 -4.74 -33.49 21.41
N LYS A 342 -5.51 -32.39 21.34
CA LYS A 342 -6.39 -32.10 20.22
C LYS A 342 -5.69 -31.12 19.28
N LYS A 343 -5.49 -31.52 18.02
CA LYS A 343 -5.01 -30.61 16.96
C LYS A 343 -5.97 -29.42 16.87
N PRO A 344 -5.59 -28.21 17.30
CA PRO A 344 -6.49 -27.07 17.22
C PRO A 344 -6.76 -26.77 15.75
N ARG A 345 -7.99 -26.33 15.44
CA ARG A 345 -8.26 -25.71 14.14
C ARG A 345 -7.32 -24.52 14.01
N VAL A 346 -6.54 -24.48 12.95
CA VAL A 346 -5.55 -23.43 12.69
C VAL A 346 -6.32 -22.14 12.38
N LYS A 347 -6.59 -21.35 13.41
CA LYS A 347 -7.16 -20.01 13.32
C LYS A 347 -6.01 -19.00 13.41
N LEU A 348 -6.04 -17.98 12.57
CA LEU A 348 -5.11 -16.86 12.67
C LEU A 348 -5.33 -16.15 14.01
N ASN A 349 -4.30 -16.08 14.84
CA ASN A 349 -4.36 -15.41 16.13
C ASN A 349 -3.56 -14.10 16.07
N LEU A 350 -4.29 -12.99 16.10
CA LEU A 350 -3.73 -11.65 16.28
C LEU A 350 -4.13 -11.17 17.66
N PHE A 351 -3.17 -10.92 18.56
CA PHE A 351 -3.48 -10.46 19.91
C PHE A 351 -3.00 -9.03 20.15
N LEU A 352 -3.93 -8.19 20.62
CA LEU A 352 -3.69 -6.82 21.00
C LEU A 352 -3.71 -6.69 22.54
N PRO A 353 -2.59 -6.27 23.16
CA PRO A 353 -2.56 -5.95 24.58
C PRO A 353 -3.46 -4.76 24.96
N ALA A 354 -4.04 -4.80 26.17
CA ALA A 354 -4.99 -3.77 26.62
C ALA A 354 -4.41 -2.34 26.68
N HIS A 355 -3.12 -2.19 26.98
CA HIS A 355 -2.45 -0.89 27.02
C HIS A 355 -2.20 -0.28 25.61
N HIS A 356 -2.44 -1.05 24.55
CA HIS A 356 -2.43 -0.60 23.15
C HIS A 356 -3.84 -0.38 22.59
N HIS A 357 -4.89 -0.45 23.40
CA HIS A 357 -6.20 0.00 22.98
C HIS A 357 -6.16 1.50 22.64
N VAL A 358 -6.88 1.90 21.60
CA VAL A 358 -6.90 3.29 21.12
C VAL A 358 -8.09 4.02 21.71
N GLU A 359 -7.82 5.05 22.49
CA GLU A 359 -8.86 5.97 23.00
C GLU A 359 -9.11 7.11 22.03
N SER A 360 -8.05 7.65 21.41
CA SER A 360 -8.18 8.71 20.41
C SER A 360 -6.93 8.90 19.55
N VAL A 361 -7.08 9.60 18.42
CA VAL A 361 -5.98 9.97 17.50
C VAL A 361 -6.02 11.46 17.20
N HIS A 362 -4.85 12.08 17.27
CA HIS A 362 -4.64 13.52 17.12
C HIS A 362 -3.62 13.84 16.03
N PHE A 363 -3.93 14.87 15.23
CA PHE A 363 -3.03 15.45 14.21
C PHE A 363 -2.46 16.80 14.63
N THR A 364 -2.78 17.22 15.86
CA THR A 364 -2.34 18.46 16.49
C THR A 364 -1.86 18.17 17.89
N THR A 365 -0.99 19.01 18.43
CA THR A 365 -0.59 19.01 19.83
C THR A 365 -1.76 19.44 20.74
N ALA A 366 -1.60 19.31 22.05
CA ALA A 366 -2.58 19.77 23.04
C ALA A 366 -2.84 21.29 22.93
N GLN A 367 -1.85 22.06 22.49
CA GLN A 367 -1.96 23.51 22.23
C GLN A 367 -2.62 23.82 20.88
N GLY A 368 -3.11 22.82 20.14
CA GLY A 368 -3.76 22.98 18.85
C GLY A 368 -2.82 23.23 17.67
N ARG A 369 -1.50 23.11 17.86
CA ARG A 369 -0.51 23.27 16.78
C ARG A 369 -0.45 22.02 15.92
N SER A 370 -0.24 22.18 14.62
CA SER A 370 -0.22 21.03 13.70
C SER A 370 1.06 20.21 13.87
N LEU A 371 0.90 18.90 14.00
CA LEU A 371 2.04 17.97 13.95
C LEU A 371 2.62 17.92 12.54
N HIS A 372 3.87 17.46 12.42
CA HIS A 372 4.45 17.07 11.15
C HIS A 372 3.50 16.12 10.41
N SER A 373 3.37 16.27 9.09
CA SER A 373 2.35 15.56 8.29
C SER A 373 2.47 14.04 8.36
N ALA A 374 3.68 13.51 8.57
CA ALA A 374 3.94 12.09 8.78
C ALA A 374 3.56 11.56 10.18
N LEU A 375 3.23 12.44 11.14
CA LEU A 375 3.06 12.09 12.55
C LEU A 375 1.64 12.24 13.06
N ALA A 376 1.20 11.28 13.86
CA ALA A 376 0.02 11.41 14.70
C ALA A 376 0.36 11.04 16.14
N ILE A 377 -0.47 11.53 17.06
CA ILE A 377 -0.47 11.05 18.45
C ILE A 377 -1.63 10.09 18.61
N VAL A 378 -1.34 8.88 19.09
CA VAL A 378 -2.35 7.90 19.50
C VAL A 378 -2.41 7.89 21.01
N GLN A 379 -3.56 8.26 21.56
CA GLN A 379 -3.82 8.15 23.00
C GLN A 379 -4.30 6.74 23.31
N THR A 380 -3.63 6.07 24.26
CA THR A 380 -4.08 4.82 24.87
C THR A 380 -4.43 5.05 26.34
N PRO A 381 -5.04 4.06 27.04
CA PRO A 381 -5.31 4.18 28.47
C PRO A 381 -4.06 4.38 29.33
N ALA A 382 -2.90 3.96 28.82
CA ALA A 382 -1.64 4.05 29.55
C ALA A 382 -0.91 5.38 29.29
N ARG A 383 -0.80 5.81 28.02
CA ARG A 383 -0.06 7.01 27.61
C ARG A 383 -0.32 7.40 26.16
N GLY A 384 0.16 8.59 25.76
CA GLY A 384 0.26 8.98 24.36
C GLY A 384 1.47 8.38 23.63
N TYR A 385 1.31 8.01 22.36
CA TYR A 385 2.38 7.55 21.48
C TYR A 385 2.49 8.38 20.21
N TYR A 386 3.72 8.73 19.82
CA TYR A 386 3.99 9.32 18.51
C TYR A 386 4.16 8.22 17.48
N VAL A 387 3.33 8.25 16.43
CA VAL A 387 3.29 7.18 15.41
C VAL A 387 3.42 7.75 14.00
N LEU A 388 3.99 6.96 13.10
CA LEU A 388 4.00 7.25 11.67
C LEU A 388 2.61 6.99 11.08
N ARG A 389 1.97 8.02 10.51
CA ARG A 389 0.59 7.93 9.99
C ARG A 389 0.42 6.86 8.91
N ASP A 390 1.45 6.66 8.09
CA ASP A 390 1.35 5.81 6.91
C ASP A 390 1.43 4.31 7.24
N ASN A 391 2.00 3.90 8.38
CA ASN A 391 2.14 2.47 8.75
C ASN A 391 1.83 2.15 10.22
N GLY A 392 1.53 3.13 11.07
CA GLY A 392 1.12 2.93 12.47
C GLY A 392 2.27 2.69 13.44
N MET A 393 3.53 2.69 13.00
CA MET A 393 4.67 2.34 13.84
C MET A 393 5.01 3.44 14.84
N GLN A 394 5.23 3.05 16.10
CA GLN A 394 5.60 3.93 17.21
C GLN A 394 7.05 4.37 17.11
N ILE A 395 7.29 5.68 17.16
CA ILE A 395 8.63 6.29 17.11
C ILE A 395 8.93 7.20 18.31
N GLY A 396 8.04 7.21 19.30
CA GLY A 396 8.14 8.05 20.50
C GLY A 396 6.94 7.86 21.42
N CYS A 397 6.98 8.48 22.60
CA CYS A 397 5.91 8.46 23.58
C CYS A 397 5.72 9.85 24.20
N GLU A 398 4.68 10.00 25.02
CA GLU A 398 4.33 11.24 25.68
C GLU A 398 5.47 11.80 26.55
N GLU A 399 6.20 10.92 27.25
CA GLU A 399 7.24 11.31 28.20
C GLU A 399 8.52 11.78 27.51
N ASP A 400 8.94 11.06 26.45
CA ASP A 400 10.22 11.30 25.77
C ASP A 400 10.07 12.17 24.49
N GLY A 401 8.83 12.38 24.04
CA GLY A 401 8.54 12.98 22.75
C GLY A 401 8.88 12.06 21.58
N VAL A 402 9.09 12.65 20.40
CA VAL A 402 9.62 11.96 19.23
C VAL A 402 11.09 11.59 19.46
N ALA A 403 11.46 10.32 19.25
CA ALA A 403 12.84 9.88 19.45
C ALA A 403 13.84 10.67 18.59
N SER A 404 15.02 10.95 19.15
CA SER A 404 15.98 11.90 18.57
C SER A 404 16.45 11.59 17.15
N ILE A 405 16.56 10.31 16.80
CA ILE A 405 16.89 9.90 15.44
C ILE A 405 15.76 10.22 14.45
N TRP A 406 14.50 10.04 14.88
CA TRP A 406 13.33 10.33 14.08
C TRP A 406 13.07 11.84 13.95
N MET A 407 13.37 12.62 15.00
CA MET A 407 13.37 14.09 14.91
C MET A 407 14.26 14.58 13.77
N LYS A 408 15.49 14.06 13.69
CA LYS A 408 16.44 14.40 12.61
C LYS A 408 15.95 13.98 11.23
N ILE A 409 15.37 12.78 11.12
CA ILE A 409 14.86 12.23 9.86
C ILE A 409 13.68 13.04 9.32
N LEU A 410 12.72 13.34 10.21
CA LEU A 410 11.50 14.04 9.85
C LEU A 410 11.75 15.55 9.72
N GLY A 411 12.68 16.10 10.50
CA GLY A 411 12.84 17.54 10.66
C GLY A 411 11.71 18.10 11.52
N CYS A 412 11.49 17.48 12.68
CA CYS A 412 10.49 17.91 13.67
C CYS A 412 11.13 18.04 15.06
N GLU A 413 10.47 18.80 15.92
CA GLU A 413 10.81 18.92 17.33
C GLU A 413 10.36 17.68 18.13
N ALA A 414 10.71 17.63 19.41
CA ALA A 414 10.32 16.55 20.32
C ALA A 414 8.79 16.48 20.51
N SER A 415 8.11 17.62 20.41
CA SER A 415 6.64 17.75 20.38
C SER A 415 5.99 17.20 19.10
N GLY A 416 6.79 16.83 18.10
CA GLY A 416 6.33 16.45 16.77
C GLY A 416 5.91 17.62 15.88
N GLU A 417 6.05 18.86 16.35
CA GLU A 417 5.87 20.07 15.54
C GLU A 417 6.98 20.17 14.48
N ARG A 418 6.67 20.77 13.33
CA ARG A 418 7.68 20.97 12.28
C ARG A 418 8.69 22.02 12.76
N ALA A 419 9.97 21.66 12.70
CA ALA A 419 11.08 22.55 13.06
C ALA A 419 11.29 23.67 12.02
#